data_AF-A0A6M4BW97-F1
#
_entry.id   AF-A0A6M4BW97-F1
#
_cell.length_a   1.000
_cell.length_b   1.000
_cell.length_c   1.000
_cell.angle_alpha   90.00
_cell.angle_beta   90.00
_cell.angle_gamma   90.00
#
_symmetry.space_group_name_H-M   'P 1'
#
loop_
_entity.id
_entity.type
_entity.pdbx_description
1 polymer ?
#
loop_
_entity_poly.entity_id
_entity_poly.type
_entity_poly.pdbx_seq_one_letter_code
_entity_poly.pdbx_strand_id
1 'polypeptide(L)'
;KHKNPGLQKYALDCILNYKNKSVLPYKTNLHNLVDEKKFKEELTLFKITEDAKNIHPEDREHVVPIILRILYGKMTSKLGADKKGGGQARRSLIMRYLAGCNENELKMFIEMAFFHFTQYMTMKPKDILQSISCNLDLKSITSPGKLHSVLNLFEVVREYFGGYMKDHLLSELFTVFYAVCSTVASVLAQGDKVHIGYSKIMKNLRTFAL
;
A
#
# COMPACT_ATOMS: atom_id res chain seq x y z
N LYS A 1 -6.85 -7.77 1.18
CA LYS A 1 -6.90 -6.41 0.60
C LYS A 1 -8.27 -5.73 0.70
N HIS A 2 -9.39 -6.46 0.77
CA HIS A 2 -10.72 -5.83 0.86
C HIS A 2 -10.91 -5.07 2.19
N LYS A 3 -11.74 -4.03 2.22
CA LYS A 3 -11.91 -3.10 3.37
C LYS A 3 -12.91 -3.60 4.43
N ASN A 4 -13.82 -4.48 4.02
CA ASN A 4 -14.87 -5.01 4.89
C ASN A 4 -14.28 -6.05 5.86
N PRO A 5 -14.40 -5.85 7.19
CA PRO A 5 -13.83 -6.75 8.19
C PRO A 5 -14.48 -8.13 8.19
N GLY A 6 -15.77 -8.25 7.88
CA GLY A 6 -16.44 -9.55 7.76
C GLY A 6 -15.85 -10.38 6.61
N LEU A 7 -15.66 -9.76 5.44
CA LEU A 7 -15.01 -10.41 4.30
C LEU A 7 -13.54 -10.75 4.58
N GLN A 8 -12.82 -9.90 5.31
CA GLN A 8 -11.46 -10.22 5.75
C GLN A 8 -11.44 -11.46 6.65
N LYS A 9 -12.40 -11.58 7.57
CA LYS A 9 -12.52 -12.73 8.48
C LYS A 9 -12.79 -14.02 7.70
N TYR A 10 -13.79 -14.03 6.82
CA TYR A 10 -14.08 -15.20 5.99
C TYR A 10 -12.90 -15.59 5.09
N ALA A 11 -12.23 -14.62 4.48
CA ALA A 11 -11.04 -14.90 3.69
C ALA A 11 -9.90 -15.49 4.53
N LEU A 12 -9.70 -15.01 5.76
CA LEU A 12 -8.72 -15.55 6.68
C LEU A 12 -9.09 -17.00 7.10
N ASP A 13 -10.36 -17.26 7.39
CA ASP A 13 -10.85 -18.62 7.69
C ASP A 13 -10.57 -19.58 6.53
N CYS A 14 -10.80 -19.14 5.29
CA CYS A 14 -10.46 -19.92 4.10
C CYS A 14 -8.96 -20.20 4.00
N ILE A 15 -8.10 -19.22 4.27
CA ILE A 15 -6.64 -19.40 4.25
C ILE A 15 -6.21 -20.39 5.34
N LEU A 16 -6.76 -20.29 6.55
CA LEU A 16 -6.43 -21.17 7.66
C LEU A 16 -6.90 -22.62 7.42
N ASN A 17 -7.95 -22.82 6.63
CA ASN A 17 -8.41 -24.16 6.25
C ASN A 17 -7.45 -24.92 5.35
N TYR A 18 -6.48 -24.26 4.70
CA TYR A 18 -5.39 -24.94 4.00
C TYR A 18 -4.39 -25.62 4.96
N LYS A 19 -4.53 -25.44 6.28
CA LYS A 19 -3.75 -26.11 7.34
C LYS A 19 -2.24 -25.99 7.16
N ASN A 20 -1.76 -24.83 6.68
CA ASN A 20 -0.34 -24.56 6.60
C ASN A 20 0.27 -24.54 8.01
N LYS A 21 1.24 -25.43 8.26
CA LYS A 21 1.91 -25.59 9.56
C LYS A 21 2.54 -24.30 10.08
N SER A 22 3.02 -23.44 9.17
CA SER A 22 3.64 -22.16 9.51
C SER A 22 2.64 -21.08 9.93
N VAL A 23 1.37 -21.19 9.54
CA VAL A 23 0.35 -20.14 9.78
C VAL A 23 -0.56 -20.48 10.96
N LEU A 24 -0.81 -21.78 11.18
CA LEU A 24 -1.70 -22.26 12.24
C LEU A 24 -1.34 -21.76 13.66
N PRO A 25 -0.06 -21.68 14.08
CA PRO A 25 0.31 -21.16 15.39
C PRO A 25 -0.16 -19.72 15.62
N TYR A 26 -0.25 -18.93 14.55
CA TYR A 26 -0.59 -17.50 14.58
C TYR A 26 -2.07 -17.22 14.35
N LYS A 27 -2.93 -18.24 14.26
CA LYS A 27 -4.36 -18.10 13.96
C LYS A 27 -5.06 -17.08 14.87
N THR A 28 -4.81 -17.15 16.18
CA THR A 28 -5.44 -16.24 17.16
C THR A 28 -4.98 -14.80 16.94
N ASN A 29 -3.69 -14.57 16.74
CA ASN A 29 -3.13 -13.25 16.45
C ASN A 29 -3.72 -12.67 15.16
N LEU A 30 -3.78 -13.47 14.09
CA LEU A 30 -4.35 -13.06 12.81
C LEU A 30 -5.85 -12.70 12.93
N HIS A 31 -6.62 -13.45 13.72
CA HIS A 31 -8.02 -13.10 13.99
C HIS A 31 -8.15 -11.80 14.79
N ASN A 32 -7.31 -11.60 15.81
CA ASN A 32 -7.29 -10.37 16.60
C ASN A 32 -6.90 -9.14 15.76
N LEU A 33 -6.02 -9.30 14.76
CA LEU A 33 -5.69 -8.24 13.79
C LEU A 33 -6.87 -7.88 12.88
N VAL A 34 -7.76 -8.83 12.59
CA VAL A 34 -8.99 -8.57 11.81
C VAL A 34 -10.08 -7.95 12.69
N ASP A 35 -10.10 -8.20 14.00
CA ASP A 35 -11.06 -7.63 14.94
C ASP A 35 -10.75 -6.16 15.26
N GLU A 36 -11.69 -5.26 14.96
CA GLU A 36 -11.56 -3.81 15.23
C GLU A 36 -11.34 -3.47 16.71
N LYS A 37 -11.92 -4.25 17.64
CA LYS A 37 -11.83 -3.97 19.08
C LYS A 37 -10.46 -4.31 19.63
N LYS A 38 -9.89 -5.43 19.17
CA LYS A 38 -8.59 -5.95 19.62
C LYS A 38 -7.41 -5.42 18.82
N PHE A 39 -7.67 -4.84 17.64
CA PHE A 39 -6.64 -4.41 16.70
C PHE A 39 -5.48 -3.62 17.33
N LYS A 40 -5.78 -2.56 18.11
CA LYS A 40 -4.74 -1.70 18.69
C LYS A 40 -3.86 -2.42 19.71
N GLU A 41 -4.50 -3.22 20.56
CA GLU A 41 -3.84 -4.04 21.57
C GLU A 41 -2.96 -5.10 20.90
N GLU A 42 -3.50 -5.79 19.90
CA GLU A 42 -2.78 -6.81 19.14
C GLU A 42 -1.53 -6.24 18.43
N LEU A 43 -1.60 -5.06 17.83
CA LEU A 43 -0.42 -4.41 17.23
C LEU A 43 0.71 -4.13 18.24
N THR A 44 0.37 -4.03 19.53
CA THR A 44 1.34 -3.77 20.59
C THR A 44 1.94 -5.07 21.14
N LEU A 45 1.12 -6.12 21.28
CA LEU A 45 1.52 -7.44 21.77
C LEU A 45 2.25 -8.25 20.71
N PHE A 46 1.73 -8.30 19.48
CA PHE A 46 2.23 -9.10 18.39
C PHE A 46 3.12 -8.28 17.45
N LYS A 47 4.27 -7.85 17.95
CA LYS A 47 5.27 -7.07 17.17
C LYS A 47 5.85 -7.90 16.02
N ILE A 48 5.99 -7.28 14.84
CA ILE A 48 6.55 -7.88 13.62
C ILE A 48 8.08 -7.85 13.55
N THR A 49 8.74 -7.07 14.43
CA THR A 49 10.20 -6.95 14.48
C THR A 49 10.89 -8.29 14.72
N GLU A 50 12.04 -8.51 14.09
CA GLU A 50 12.83 -9.73 14.26
C GLU A 50 13.25 -9.93 15.73
N ASP A 51 13.53 -8.85 16.46
CA ASP A 51 13.94 -8.87 17.87
C ASP A 51 12.85 -9.41 18.82
N ALA A 52 11.58 -9.24 18.45
CA ALA A 52 10.47 -9.62 19.32
C ALA A 52 10.25 -11.13 19.38
N LYS A 53 10.82 -11.90 18.44
CA LYS A 53 10.69 -13.37 18.32
C LYS A 53 9.24 -13.88 18.33
N ASN A 54 8.27 -13.01 18.06
CA ASN A 54 6.85 -13.35 18.00
C ASN A 54 6.51 -14.18 16.77
N ILE A 55 7.29 -14.07 15.70
CA ILE A 55 7.13 -14.86 14.47
C ILE A 55 8.45 -15.56 14.19
N HIS A 56 8.42 -16.89 14.06
CA HIS A 56 9.61 -17.67 13.74
C HIS A 56 10.08 -17.32 12.33
N PRO A 57 11.41 -17.18 12.08
CA PRO A 57 11.94 -16.82 10.77
C PRO A 57 11.41 -17.69 9.62
N GLU A 58 11.26 -18.99 9.87
CA GLU A 58 10.73 -19.98 8.92
C GLU A 58 9.27 -19.73 8.53
N ASP A 59 8.49 -19.16 9.45
CA ASP A 59 7.07 -18.91 9.25
C ASP A 59 6.81 -17.53 8.63
N ARG A 60 7.79 -16.61 8.69
CA ARG A 60 7.62 -15.23 8.21
C ARG A 60 7.23 -15.16 6.75
N GLU A 61 7.80 -16.01 5.90
CA GLU A 61 7.49 -16.08 4.47
C GLU A 61 6.00 -16.31 4.21
N HIS A 62 5.31 -17.04 5.09
CA HIS A 62 3.90 -17.35 4.94
C HIS A 62 3.00 -16.38 5.72
N VAL A 63 3.43 -15.98 6.91
CA VAL A 63 2.61 -15.20 7.86
C VAL A 63 2.62 -13.71 7.53
N VAL A 64 3.80 -13.14 7.24
CA VAL A 64 3.94 -11.69 7.01
C VAL A 64 3.12 -11.24 5.81
N PRO A 65 3.10 -11.93 4.66
CA PRO A 65 2.25 -11.53 3.54
C PRO A 65 0.74 -11.52 3.88
N ILE A 66 0.28 -12.30 4.86
CA ILE A 66 -1.11 -12.28 5.33
C ILE A 66 -1.33 -11.02 6.18
N ILE A 67 -0.43 -10.75 7.13
CA ILE A 67 -0.45 -9.54 7.97
C ILE A 67 -0.49 -8.29 7.09
N LEU A 68 0.42 -8.16 6.13
CA LEU A 68 0.47 -7.02 5.20
C LEU A 68 -0.88 -6.81 4.50
N ARG A 69 -1.51 -7.88 4.00
CA ARG A 69 -2.82 -7.80 3.30
C ARG A 69 -3.97 -7.40 4.21
N ILE A 70 -3.94 -7.78 5.49
CA ILE A 70 -4.93 -7.37 6.51
C ILE A 70 -4.73 -5.89 6.81
N LEU A 71 -3.50 -5.50 7.17
CA LEU A 71 -3.14 -4.13 7.53
C LEU A 71 -3.42 -3.14 6.41
N TYR A 72 -3.11 -3.49 5.15
CA TYR A 72 -3.45 -2.65 4.00
C TYR A 72 -4.97 -2.46 3.83
N GLY A 73 -5.75 -3.52 4.06
CA GLY A 73 -7.22 -3.44 4.05
C GLY A 73 -7.74 -2.51 5.15
N LYS A 74 -7.16 -2.59 6.36
CA LYS A 74 -7.51 -1.74 7.51
C LYS A 74 -7.12 -0.28 7.29
N MET A 75 -5.94 -0.04 6.72
CA MET A 75 -5.45 1.30 6.39
C MET A 75 -6.34 2.00 5.35
N THR A 76 -6.79 1.27 4.34
CA THR A 76 -7.61 1.85 3.25
C THR A 76 -9.11 1.90 3.58
N SER A 77 -9.51 1.32 4.71
CA SER A 77 -10.89 1.34 5.19
C SER A 77 -11.28 2.71 5.73
N LYS A 78 -12.50 3.16 5.39
CA LYS A 78 -13.10 4.37 5.96
C LYS A 78 -13.81 4.11 7.30
N LEU A 79 -13.89 2.85 7.73
CA LEU A 79 -14.49 2.48 9.03
C LEU A 79 -13.69 3.16 10.16
N GLY A 80 -14.35 4.08 10.89
CA GLY A 80 -13.73 4.88 11.95
C GLY A 80 -13.16 6.24 11.50
N ALA A 81 -13.27 6.60 10.22
CA ALA A 81 -12.89 7.92 9.69
C ALA A 81 -13.90 9.03 10.06
N ASP A 82 -15.10 8.68 10.54
CA ASP A 82 -16.15 9.63 10.93
C ASP A 82 -15.80 10.49 12.15
N LYS A 83 -14.84 10.04 12.97
CA LYS A 83 -14.24 10.90 14.02
C LYS A 83 -13.11 11.70 13.38
N LYS A 84 -13.18 13.04 13.41
CA LYS A 84 -12.13 13.97 12.93
C LYS A 84 -10.73 13.44 13.30
N GLY A 85 -9.97 12.98 12.32
CA GLY A 85 -8.58 12.50 12.49
C GLY A 85 -8.40 11.00 12.83
N GLY A 86 -9.46 10.24 13.10
CA GLY A 86 -9.37 8.82 13.47
C GLY A 86 -8.74 7.93 12.39
N GLY A 87 -9.01 8.24 11.12
CA GLY A 87 -8.41 7.55 9.97
C GLY A 87 -6.90 7.78 9.86
N GLN A 88 -6.44 9.01 10.12
CA GLN A 88 -5.01 9.35 10.09
C GLN A 88 -4.26 8.67 11.25
N ALA A 89 -4.79 8.75 12.48
CA ALA A 89 -4.18 8.08 13.63
C ALA A 89 -4.05 6.56 13.44
N ARG A 90 -5.06 5.91 12.84
CA ARG A 90 -5.01 4.49 12.49
C ARG A 90 -3.93 4.20 11.45
N ARG A 91 -3.82 5.02 10.42
CA ARG A 91 -2.82 4.88 9.38
C ARG A 91 -1.40 5.04 9.92
N SER A 92 -1.16 6.05 10.76
CA SER A 92 0.10 6.25 11.46
C SER A 92 0.47 5.06 12.34
N LEU A 93 -0.50 4.49 13.07
CA LEU A 93 -0.27 3.31 13.90
C LEU A 93 0.15 2.09 13.06
N ILE A 94 -0.54 1.85 11.93
CA ILE A 94 -0.22 0.77 11.00
C ILE A 94 1.18 0.96 10.40
N MET A 95 1.50 2.18 9.95
CA MET A 95 2.79 2.48 9.34
C MET A 95 3.93 2.32 10.34
N ARG A 96 3.75 2.76 11.59
CA ARG A 96 4.73 2.54 12.66
C ARG A 96 4.93 1.07 12.97
N TYR A 97 3.87 0.25 12.94
CA TYR A 97 4.00 -1.19 13.09
C TYR A 97 4.79 -1.82 11.93
N LEU A 98 4.47 -1.43 10.70
CA LEU A 98 5.16 -1.90 9.49
C LEU A 98 6.62 -1.45 9.41
N ALA A 99 7.02 -0.40 10.14
CA ALA A 99 8.41 0.03 10.22
C ALA A 99 9.31 -1.01 10.91
N GLY A 100 8.71 -1.99 11.60
CA GLY A 100 9.43 -3.14 12.15
C GLY A 100 9.67 -4.28 11.16
N CYS A 101 9.18 -4.19 9.93
CA CYS A 101 9.45 -5.19 8.88
C CYS A 101 10.89 -5.12 8.39
N ASN A 102 11.41 -6.23 7.87
CA ASN A 102 12.68 -6.21 7.14
C ASN A 102 12.48 -5.62 5.72
N GLU A 103 13.60 -5.38 5.03
CA GLU A 103 13.60 -4.76 3.69
C GLU A 103 12.74 -5.53 2.67
N ASN A 104 12.81 -6.86 2.69
CA ASN A 104 12.07 -7.71 1.76
C ASN A 104 10.56 -7.63 2.02
N GLU A 105 10.14 -7.66 3.27
CA GLU A 105 8.75 -7.51 3.68
C GLU A 105 8.21 -6.11 3.39
N LEU A 106 9.05 -5.08 3.57
CA LEU A 106 8.71 -3.72 3.20
C LEU A 106 8.54 -3.60 1.68
N LYS A 107 9.42 -4.22 0.90
CA LYS A 107 9.25 -4.33 -0.57
C LYS A 107 7.92 -4.97 -0.93
N MET A 108 7.57 -6.10 -0.31
CA MET A 108 6.26 -6.75 -0.53
C MET A 108 5.09 -5.81 -0.22
N PHE A 109 5.21 -4.99 0.84
CA PHE A 109 4.20 -4.00 1.16
C PHE A 109 4.07 -2.93 0.07
N ILE A 110 5.19 -2.40 -0.43
CA ILE A 110 5.21 -1.37 -1.48
C ILE A 110 4.66 -1.94 -2.79
N GLU A 111 5.09 -3.12 -3.23
CA GLU A 111 4.56 -3.79 -4.42
C GLU A 111 3.05 -4.00 -4.31
N MET A 112 2.58 -4.44 -3.14
CA MET A 112 1.17 -4.63 -2.88
C MET A 112 0.39 -3.30 -2.92
N ALA A 113 0.96 -2.24 -2.33
CA ALA A 113 0.38 -0.93 -2.17
C ALA A 113 0.26 -0.17 -3.50
N PHE A 114 1.30 -0.30 -4.33
CA PHE A 114 1.44 0.35 -5.63
C PHE A 114 1.24 -0.62 -6.80
N PHE A 115 0.47 -1.70 -6.60
CA PHE A 115 0.25 -2.77 -7.59
C PHE A 115 -0.07 -2.32 -9.03
N HIS A 116 -0.71 -1.16 -9.21
CA HIS A 116 -1.05 -0.65 -10.56
C HIS A 116 0.17 -0.09 -11.31
N PHE A 117 1.27 0.15 -10.59
CA PHE A 117 2.50 0.76 -11.07
C PHE A 117 3.73 -0.14 -10.84
N THR A 118 3.55 -1.38 -10.36
CA THR A 118 4.67 -2.30 -10.09
C THR A 118 5.49 -2.62 -11.34
N GLN A 119 4.86 -2.62 -12.52
CA GLN A 119 5.56 -2.80 -13.80
C GLN A 119 6.66 -1.74 -14.03
N TYR A 120 6.53 -0.55 -13.43
CA TYR A 120 7.48 0.54 -13.59
C TYR A 120 8.61 0.55 -12.55
N MET A 121 8.50 -0.26 -11.48
CA MET A 121 9.49 -0.27 -10.39
C MET A 121 10.91 -0.56 -10.88
N THR A 122 11.03 -1.49 -11.83
CA THR A 122 12.31 -1.96 -12.36
C THR A 122 12.73 -1.28 -13.67
N MET A 123 11.89 -0.37 -14.18
CA MET A 123 12.14 0.32 -15.44
C MET A 123 13.00 1.58 -15.24
N LYS A 124 13.77 1.96 -16.26
CA LYS A 124 14.48 3.24 -16.25
C LYS A 124 13.50 4.39 -16.53
N PRO A 125 13.73 5.60 -16.00
CA PRO A 125 12.84 6.75 -16.22
C PRO A 125 12.53 7.04 -17.71
N LYS A 126 13.52 6.88 -18.60
CA LYS A 126 13.31 7.06 -20.05
C LYS A 126 12.31 6.06 -20.62
N ASP A 127 12.43 4.79 -20.24
CA ASP A 127 11.56 3.71 -20.70
C ASP A 127 10.14 3.88 -20.16
N ILE A 128 10.00 4.40 -18.93
CA ILE A 128 8.70 4.75 -18.32
C ILE A 128 8.00 5.82 -19.16
N LEU A 129 8.68 6.92 -19.48
CA LEU A 129 8.12 7.98 -20.31
C LEU A 129 7.66 7.46 -21.67
N GLN A 130 8.49 6.65 -22.32
CA GLN A 130 8.16 6.08 -23.63
C GLN A 130 6.97 5.13 -23.55
N SER A 131 6.97 4.20 -22.58
CA SER A 131 5.87 3.28 -22.35
C SER A 131 4.56 4.01 -22.06
N ILE A 132 4.58 5.04 -21.22
CA ILE A 132 3.37 5.80 -20.89
C ILE A 132 2.91 6.57 -22.12
N SER A 133 3.81 7.26 -22.83
CA SER A 133 3.44 8.08 -23.98
C SER A 133 2.88 7.26 -25.15
N CYS A 134 3.44 6.07 -25.41
CA CYS A 134 3.02 5.20 -26.51
C CYS A 134 1.75 4.39 -26.19
N ASN A 135 1.53 4.01 -24.93
CA ASN A 135 0.44 3.12 -24.53
C ASN A 135 -0.69 3.82 -23.76
N LEU A 136 -0.68 5.16 -23.66
CA LEU A 136 -1.73 5.90 -22.94
C LEU A 136 -3.07 5.81 -23.67
N ASP A 137 -3.95 4.93 -23.18
CA ASP A 137 -5.37 4.98 -23.52
C ASP A 137 -6.12 5.83 -22.48
N LEU A 138 -6.68 6.96 -22.95
CA LEU A 138 -7.48 7.88 -22.13
C LEU A 138 -8.75 7.22 -21.58
N LYS A 139 -9.25 6.14 -22.21
CA LYS A 139 -10.45 5.43 -21.76
C LYS A 139 -10.18 4.44 -20.64
N SER A 140 -8.97 3.88 -20.58
CA SER A 140 -8.59 2.86 -19.59
C SER A 140 -7.67 3.39 -18.49
N ILE A 141 -7.55 4.72 -18.36
CA ILE A 141 -6.62 5.33 -17.43
C ILE A 141 -7.04 5.14 -15.96
N THR A 142 -6.04 5.05 -15.08
CA THR A 142 -6.25 5.07 -13.63
C THR A 142 -7.05 6.31 -13.23
N SER A 143 -8.16 6.11 -12.51
CA SER A 143 -9.06 7.20 -12.14
C SER A 143 -8.37 8.26 -11.25
N PRO A 144 -8.78 9.54 -11.32
CA PRO A 144 -8.14 10.60 -10.55
C PRO A 144 -8.17 10.37 -9.04
N GLY A 145 -9.26 9.80 -8.51
CA GLY A 145 -9.35 9.46 -7.09
C GLY A 145 -8.35 8.37 -6.67
N LYS A 146 -8.03 7.44 -7.58
CA LYS A 146 -7.01 6.41 -7.34
C LYS A 146 -5.61 7.02 -7.41
N LEU A 147 -5.33 7.90 -8.38
CA LEU A 147 -4.06 8.63 -8.46
C LEU A 147 -3.82 9.48 -7.20
N HIS A 148 -4.83 10.22 -6.74
CA HIS A 148 -4.76 10.96 -5.47
C HIS A 148 -4.43 10.04 -4.28
N SER A 149 -5.09 8.88 -4.22
CA SER A 149 -4.88 7.91 -3.14
C SER A 149 -3.46 7.34 -3.17
N VAL A 150 -2.90 7.13 -4.37
CA VAL A 150 -1.51 6.68 -4.58
C VAL A 150 -0.51 7.75 -4.17
N LEU A 151 -0.72 9.02 -4.53
CA LEU A 151 0.16 10.12 -4.12
C LEU A 151 0.15 10.31 -2.60
N ASN A 152 -1.03 10.31 -1.97
CA ASN A 152 -1.14 10.35 -0.51
C ASN A 152 -0.48 9.11 0.13
N LEU A 153 -0.51 7.95 -0.53
CA LEU A 153 0.21 6.76 -0.08
C LEU A 153 1.72 6.92 -0.15
N PHE A 154 2.22 7.52 -1.21
CA PHE A 154 3.62 7.83 -1.36
C PHE A 154 4.13 8.76 -0.25
N GLU A 155 3.40 9.84 0.06
CA GLU A 155 3.77 10.76 1.15
C GLU A 155 3.95 10.05 2.49
N VAL A 156 3.00 9.20 2.85
CA VAL A 156 3.06 8.46 4.12
C VAL A 156 4.15 7.40 4.11
N VAL A 157 4.36 6.70 2.99
CA VAL A 157 5.47 5.75 2.86
C VAL A 157 6.82 6.49 3.02
N ARG A 158 6.96 7.67 2.41
CA ARG A 158 8.14 8.53 2.56
C ARG A 158 8.33 8.99 4.01
N GLU A 159 7.27 9.44 4.68
CA GLU A 159 7.32 9.92 6.07
C GLU A 159 7.79 8.83 7.04
N TYR A 160 7.26 7.61 6.92
CA TYR A 160 7.53 6.54 7.90
C TYR A 160 8.73 5.66 7.55
N PHE A 161 9.03 5.49 6.26
CA PHE A 161 10.04 4.53 5.80
C PHE A 161 11.20 5.18 5.06
N GLY A 162 11.12 6.45 4.68
CA GLY A 162 12.13 7.10 3.84
C GLY A 162 13.54 7.12 4.44
N GLY A 163 13.67 7.13 5.77
CA GLY A 163 14.97 7.05 6.46
C GLY A 163 15.49 5.63 6.70
N TYR A 164 14.67 4.61 6.46
CA TYR A 164 14.99 3.20 6.74
C TYR A 164 15.22 2.37 5.48
N MET A 165 14.58 2.73 4.36
CA MET A 165 14.72 2.02 3.09
C MET A 165 16.16 2.09 2.57
N LYS A 166 16.66 0.97 2.03
CA LYS A 166 17.94 0.96 1.32
C LYS A 166 17.79 1.67 -0.03
N ASP A 167 18.91 2.15 -0.57
CA ASP A 167 18.97 2.91 -1.84
C ASP A 167 18.26 2.21 -3.00
N HIS A 168 18.34 0.88 -3.06
CA HIS A 168 17.68 0.09 -4.10
C HIS A 168 16.15 0.20 -4.02
N LEU A 169 15.55 -0.05 -2.86
CA LEU A 169 14.10 0.01 -2.68
C LEU A 169 13.58 1.44 -2.77
N LEU A 170 14.35 2.40 -2.27
CA LEU A 170 14.06 3.81 -2.40
C LEU A 170 14.02 4.23 -3.88
N SER A 171 14.97 3.76 -4.70
CA SER A 171 14.97 3.96 -6.14
C SER A 171 13.73 3.37 -6.82
N GLU A 172 13.36 2.12 -6.49
CA GLU A 172 12.13 1.47 -7.00
C GLU A 172 10.85 2.23 -6.59
N LEU A 173 10.82 2.81 -5.39
CA LEU A 173 9.71 3.63 -4.93
C LEU A 173 9.64 4.96 -5.71
N PHE A 174 10.79 5.59 -5.99
CA PHE A 174 10.86 6.81 -6.79
C PHE A 174 10.49 6.58 -8.27
N THR A 175 10.85 5.45 -8.87
CA THR A 175 10.44 5.13 -10.25
C THR A 175 8.92 4.98 -10.35
N VAL A 176 8.28 4.40 -9.34
CA VAL A 176 6.80 4.36 -9.23
C VAL A 176 6.22 5.77 -9.14
N PHE A 177 6.76 6.63 -8.29
CA PHE A 177 6.30 8.01 -8.18
C PHE A 177 6.46 8.76 -9.50
N TYR A 178 7.61 8.58 -10.16
CA TYR A 178 7.88 9.15 -11.46
C TYR A 178 6.88 8.66 -12.53
N ALA A 179 6.49 7.39 -12.50
CA ALA A 179 5.46 6.85 -13.40
C ALA A 179 4.08 7.47 -13.16
N VAL A 180 3.71 7.72 -11.90
CA VAL A 180 2.46 8.42 -11.54
C VAL A 180 2.50 9.85 -12.08
N CYS A 181 3.59 10.59 -11.84
CA CYS A 181 3.78 11.95 -12.34
C CYS A 181 3.77 12.02 -13.87
N SER A 182 4.45 11.08 -14.52
CA SER A 182 4.46 10.93 -15.98
C SER A 182 3.07 10.67 -16.53
N THR A 183 2.28 9.81 -15.89
CA THR A 183 0.88 9.57 -16.27
C THR A 183 0.05 10.85 -16.18
N VAL A 184 0.21 11.63 -15.10
CA VAL A 184 -0.50 12.91 -14.93
C VAL A 184 -0.07 13.91 -16.00
N ALA A 185 1.23 14.00 -16.29
CA ALA A 185 1.78 14.89 -17.30
C ALA A 185 1.30 14.53 -18.72
N SER A 186 1.33 13.25 -19.10
CA SER A 186 0.89 12.78 -20.41
C SER A 186 -0.60 13.04 -20.66
N VAL A 187 -1.44 12.95 -19.63
CA VAL A 187 -2.86 13.30 -19.75
C VAL A 187 -3.06 14.80 -19.92
N LEU A 188 -2.33 15.62 -19.15
CA LEU A 188 -2.40 17.07 -19.28
C LEU A 188 -1.91 17.55 -20.66
N ALA A 189 -0.94 16.86 -21.26
CA ALA A 189 -0.48 17.12 -22.62
C ALA A 189 -1.56 16.81 -23.69
N GLN A 190 -2.51 15.93 -23.39
CA GLN A 190 -3.67 15.63 -24.24
C GLN A 190 -4.94 16.33 -23.74
N GLY A 191 -4.80 17.45 -23.02
CA GLY A 191 -5.90 18.15 -22.35
C GLY A 191 -7.08 18.51 -23.26
N ASP A 192 -6.83 18.74 -24.54
CA ASP A 192 -7.87 19.05 -25.54
C ASP A 192 -8.81 17.87 -25.84
N LYS A 193 -8.34 16.63 -25.58
CA LYS A 193 -9.10 15.38 -25.77
C LYS A 193 -9.86 14.95 -24.51
N VAL A 194 -9.76 15.72 -23.42
CA VAL A 194 -10.22 15.33 -22.10
C VAL A 194 -11.19 16.38 -21.57
N HIS A 195 -12.25 15.94 -20.88
CA HIS A 195 -13.26 16.85 -20.33
C HIS A 195 -12.62 17.90 -19.39
N ILE A 196 -13.05 19.16 -19.50
CA ILE A 196 -12.49 20.32 -18.77
C ILE A 196 -12.42 20.06 -17.26
N GLY A 197 -13.46 19.46 -16.69
CA GLY A 197 -13.50 19.09 -15.26
C GLY A 197 -12.42 18.07 -14.87
N TYR A 198 -12.12 17.12 -15.75
CA TYR A 198 -11.06 16.14 -15.52
C TYR A 198 -9.67 16.79 -15.61
N SER A 199 -9.45 17.65 -16.61
CA SER A 199 -8.22 18.43 -16.74
C SER A 199 -7.95 19.32 -15.52
N LYS A 200 -8.99 19.91 -14.90
CA LYS A 200 -8.87 20.65 -13.63
C LYS A 200 -8.39 19.75 -12.48
N ILE A 201 -8.96 18.54 -12.36
CA ILE A 201 -8.54 17.58 -11.33
C ILE A 201 -7.08 17.16 -11.54
N MET A 202 -6.66 16.89 -12.78
CA MET A 202 -5.28 16.51 -13.09
C MET A 202 -4.28 17.65 -12.81
N LYS A 203 -4.66 18.91 -13.03
CA LYS A 203 -3.84 20.07 -12.63
C LYS A 203 -3.65 20.12 -11.11
N ASN A 204 -4.70 19.87 -10.33
CA ASN A 204 -4.61 19.79 -8.87
C ASN A 204 -3.71 18.63 -8.41
N LEU A 205 -3.83 17.46 -9.04
CA LEU A 205 -2.97 16.31 -8.75
C LEU A 205 -1.49 16.60 -9.06
N ARG A 206 -1.20 17.34 -10.13
CA ARG A 206 0.15 17.79 -10.42
C ARG A 206 0.67 18.71 -9.32
N THR A 207 -0.11 19.68 -8.85
CA THR A 207 0.29 20.55 -7.73
C THR A 207 0.49 19.79 -6.44
N PHE A 208 -0.29 18.73 -6.18
CA PHE A 208 -0.11 17.85 -5.03
C PHE A 208 1.17 17.00 -5.12
N ALA A 209 1.66 16.72 -6.32
CA ALA A 209 2.86 15.90 -6.54
C ALA A 209 4.18 16.71 -6.58
N LEU A 210 4.10 18.05 -6.62
CA LEU A 210 5.25 18.97 -6.63
C LEU A 210 5.53 19.48 -5.22
#